data_AF-A0A940DJ74-F1
#
_entry.id   AF-A0A940DJ74-F1
#
_cell.length_a   1.000
_cell.length_b   1.000
_cell.length_c   1.000
_cell.angle_alpha   90.00
_cell.angle_beta   90.00
_cell.angle_gamma   90.00
#
_symmetry.space_group_name_H-M   'P 1'
#
loop_
_entity.id
_entity.type
_entity.pdbx_description
1 polymer ?
#
loop_
_entity_poly.entity_id
_entity_poly.type
_entity_poly.pdbx_seq_one_letter_code
_entity_poly.pdbx_strand_id
1 'polypeptide(L)'
;MKIELVSMGWLPYVRRGMRKAGIRLTVRWGKVYTVMATEIRQPDSAAQLRAREVLAQASEAAKKELADPERRLYWTMNAAEMGYKTVRGACVAYHVRRLKEEAQTVRTEMASEECKEVTDRVLTKVELQEKDADRREPEARPTAEEVMRMMTM
;
A
#
# COMPACT_ATOMS: atom_id res chain seq x y z
N MET A 1 -26.96 -21.93 -27.05
CA MET A 1 -27.10 -23.40 -27.15
C MET A 1 -27.71 -23.92 -25.84
N LYS A 2 -28.95 -24.40 -25.86
CA LYS A 2 -29.67 -24.92 -24.67
C LYS A 2 -29.37 -26.41 -24.57
N ILE A 3 -28.61 -26.83 -23.56
CA ILE A 3 -28.38 -28.24 -23.27
C ILE A 3 -29.30 -28.60 -22.11
N GLU A 4 -30.42 -29.26 -22.40
CA GLU A 4 -31.30 -29.85 -21.40
C GLU A 4 -30.72 -31.22 -21.01
N LEU A 5 -30.02 -31.27 -19.87
CA LEU A 5 -29.52 -32.54 -19.34
C LEU A 5 -30.39 -33.02 -18.18
N VAL A 6 -31.10 -34.09 -18.51
CA VAL A 6 -31.82 -35.04 -17.68
C VAL A 6 -30.88 -35.66 -16.63
N SER A 7 -31.41 -35.94 -15.43
CA SER A 7 -30.81 -36.69 -14.31
C SER A 7 -29.75 -35.98 -13.44
N MET A 8 -30.13 -35.71 -12.18
CA MET A 8 -29.25 -35.17 -11.12
C MET A 8 -28.07 -36.07 -10.72
N GLY A 9 -28.08 -37.36 -11.10
CA GLY A 9 -27.03 -38.32 -10.71
C GLY A 9 -25.68 -38.07 -11.40
N TRP A 10 -25.67 -37.38 -12.54
CA TRP A 10 -24.46 -37.13 -13.34
C TRP A 10 -23.82 -35.77 -13.02
N LEU A 11 -24.50 -34.93 -12.25
CA LEU A 11 -24.07 -33.58 -11.88
C LEU A 11 -22.66 -33.52 -11.28
N PRO A 12 -22.21 -34.48 -10.43
CA PRO A 12 -20.86 -34.49 -9.89
C PRO A 12 -19.78 -34.69 -10.96
N TYR A 13 -20.02 -35.58 -11.93
CA TYR A 13 -19.10 -35.87 -13.03
C TYR A 13 -19.01 -34.71 -14.01
N VAL A 14 -20.16 -34.12 -14.36
CA VAL A 14 -20.22 -32.93 -15.22
C VAL A 14 -19.56 -31.73 -14.53
N ARG A 15 -19.78 -31.51 -13.22
CA ARG A 15 -19.06 -30.47 -12.44
C ARG A 15 -17.56 -30.67 -12.48
N ARG A 16 -17.09 -31.92 -12.34
CA ARG A 16 -15.66 -32.23 -12.36
C ARG A 16 -15.05 -31.97 -13.75
N GLY A 17 -15.73 -32.37 -14.82
CA GLY A 17 -15.31 -32.08 -16.20
C GLY A 17 -15.29 -30.59 -16.52
N MET A 18 -16.35 -29.87 -16.16
CA MET A 18 -16.48 -28.43 -16.41
C MET A 18 -15.46 -27.61 -15.61
N ARG A 19 -15.16 -28.00 -14.35
CA ARG A 19 -14.09 -27.37 -13.56
C ARG A 19 -12.71 -27.51 -14.23
N LYS A 20 -12.41 -28.68 -14.83
CA LYS A 20 -11.14 -28.89 -15.56
C LYS A 20 -11.05 -28.01 -16.82
N ALA A 21 -12.19 -27.72 -17.45
CA ALA A 21 -12.29 -26.83 -18.60
C ALA A 21 -12.42 -25.33 -18.22
N GLY A 22 -12.29 -24.96 -16.94
CA GLY A 22 -12.41 -23.57 -16.47
C GLY A 22 -13.85 -23.03 -16.39
N ILE A 23 -14.86 -23.89 -16.54
CA ILE A 23 -16.28 -23.51 -16.56
C ILE A 23 -16.90 -23.73 -15.17
N ARG A 24 -17.62 -22.74 -14.65
CA ARG A 24 -18.36 -22.85 -13.38
C ARG A 24 -19.83 -23.18 -13.64
N LEU A 25 -20.30 -24.29 -13.09
CA LEU A 25 -21.72 -24.67 -13.11
C LEU A 25 -22.43 -24.20 -11.84
N THR A 26 -23.49 -23.41 -12.03
CA THR A 26 -24.40 -22.98 -10.96
C THR A 26 -25.77 -23.61 -11.18
N VAL A 27 -26.34 -24.22 -10.13
CA VAL A 27 -27.70 -24.77 -10.18
C VAL A 27 -28.59 -23.89 -9.32
N ARG A 28 -29.66 -23.35 -9.89
CA ARG A 28 -30.64 -22.52 -9.18
C ARG A 28 -32.04 -22.92 -9.62
N TRP A 29 -32.96 -23.13 -8.68
CA TRP A 29 -34.36 -23.51 -8.98
C TRP A 29 -34.48 -24.77 -9.86
N GLY A 30 -33.66 -25.80 -9.64
CA GLY A 30 -33.66 -27.02 -10.45
C GLY A 30 -33.14 -26.87 -11.89
N LYS A 31 -32.66 -25.67 -12.28
CA LYS A 31 -32.08 -25.41 -13.60
C LYS A 31 -30.56 -25.25 -13.50
N VAL A 32 -29.83 -25.85 -14.45
CA VAL A 32 -28.37 -25.76 -14.56
C VAL A 32 -27.99 -24.59 -15.44
N TYR A 33 -27.19 -23.67 -14.92
CA TYR A 33 -26.61 -22.54 -15.64
C TYR A 33 -25.12 -22.78 -15.82
N THR A 34 -24.66 -22.81 -17.07
CA THR A 34 -23.24 -22.78 -17.42
C THR A 34 -22.78 -21.33 -17.42
N VAL A 35 -22.09 -20.92 -16.36
CA VAL A 35 -21.33 -19.67 -16.41
C VAL A 35 -19.99 -20.03 -17.03
N MET A 36 -19.78 -19.63 -18.29
CA MET A 36 -18.41 -19.48 -18.78
C MET A 36 -17.82 -18.37 -17.91
N ALA A 37 -17.18 -18.78 -16.81
CA ALA A 37 -16.22 -17.93 -16.16
C ALA A 37 -15.05 -17.89 -17.13
N THR A 38 -15.13 -17.04 -18.16
CA THR A 38 -13.94 -16.32 -18.57
C THR A 38 -13.55 -15.53 -17.32
N GLU A 39 -12.87 -16.20 -16.39
CA GLU A 39 -12.08 -15.55 -15.38
C GLU A 39 -11.08 -14.75 -16.20
N ILE A 40 -11.43 -13.52 -16.55
CA ILE A 40 -10.45 -12.46 -16.61
C ILE A 40 -9.93 -12.45 -15.17
N ARG A 41 -8.98 -13.33 -14.87
CA ARG A 41 -8.13 -13.21 -13.70
C ARG A 41 -7.42 -11.92 -13.97
N GLN A 42 -8.01 -10.83 -13.49
CA GLN A 42 -7.30 -9.58 -13.50
C GLN A 42 -5.99 -9.86 -12.77
N PRO A 43 -4.85 -9.50 -13.38
CA PRO A 43 -3.57 -9.69 -12.74
C PRO A 43 -3.64 -9.05 -11.35
N ASP A 44 -3.05 -9.73 -10.37
CA ASP A 44 -3.06 -9.22 -8.99
C ASP A 44 -2.53 -7.77 -9.00
N SER A 45 -3.27 -6.88 -8.35
CA SER A 45 -2.85 -5.48 -8.29
C SER A 45 -1.55 -5.35 -7.49
N ALA A 46 -0.77 -4.29 -7.74
CA ALA A 46 0.44 -4.02 -6.97
C ALA A 46 0.17 -3.90 -5.45
N ALA A 47 -1.05 -3.53 -5.05
CA ALA A 47 -1.45 -3.54 -3.64
C ALA A 47 -1.66 -4.97 -3.12
N GLN A 48 -2.27 -5.85 -3.92
CA GLN A 48 -2.49 -7.26 -3.56
C GLN A 48 -1.18 -8.04 -3.47
N LEU A 49 -0.25 -7.81 -4.40
CA LEU A 49 1.09 -8.43 -4.36
C LEU A 49 1.85 -8.06 -3.08
N ARG A 50 1.90 -6.75 -2.75
CA ARG A 50 2.52 -6.27 -1.50
C ARG A 50 1.84 -6.84 -0.25
N ALA A 51 0.52 -6.93 -0.24
CA ALA A 51 -0.20 -7.53 0.89
C ALA A 51 0.15 -9.02 1.09
N ARG A 52 0.37 -9.77 0.00
CA ARG A 52 0.83 -11.17 0.07
C ARG A 52 2.25 -11.27 0.59
N GLU A 53 3.15 -10.40 0.15
CA GLU A 53 4.54 -10.35 0.63
C GLU A 53 4.60 -10.07 2.13
N VAL A 54 3.86 -9.07 2.62
CA VAL A 54 3.77 -8.75 4.05
C VAL A 54 3.22 -9.94 4.84
N LEU A 55 2.18 -10.60 4.34
CA LEU A 55 1.63 -11.79 5.01
C LEU A 55 2.61 -12.96 5.03
N ALA A 56 3.41 -13.14 3.96
CA ALA A 56 4.43 -14.17 3.88
C ALA A 56 5.56 -13.90 4.89
N GLN A 57 6.06 -12.66 4.95
CA GLN A 57 7.06 -12.23 5.92
C GLN A 57 6.56 -12.38 7.37
N ALA A 58 5.33 -11.94 7.66
CA ALA A 58 4.73 -12.09 8.98
C ALA A 58 4.53 -13.58 9.35
N SER A 59 4.19 -14.43 8.38
CA SER A 59 4.06 -15.86 8.61
C SER A 59 5.40 -16.55 8.88
N GLU A 60 6.47 -16.14 8.20
CA GLU A 60 7.84 -16.59 8.46
C GLU A 60 8.30 -16.18 9.87
N ALA A 61 8.11 -14.91 10.23
CA ALA A 61 8.45 -14.38 11.55
C ALA A 61 7.69 -15.12 12.66
N ALA A 62 6.38 -15.30 12.49
CA ALA A 62 5.56 -16.04 13.45
C ALA A 62 6.00 -17.50 13.61
N LYS A 63 6.42 -18.17 12.53
CA LYS A 63 6.97 -19.53 12.63
C LYS A 63 8.25 -19.58 13.46
N LYS A 64 9.16 -18.61 13.27
CA LYS A 64 10.41 -18.52 14.03
C LYS A 64 10.13 -18.25 15.51
N GLU A 65 9.21 -17.34 15.80
CA GLU A 65 8.85 -17.00 17.17
C GLU A 65 8.12 -18.15 17.90
N LEU A 66 7.22 -18.87 17.22
CA LEU A 66 6.52 -20.01 17.80
C LEU A 66 7.37 -21.29 17.90
N ALA A 67 8.57 -21.28 17.33
CA ALA A 67 9.56 -22.35 17.56
C ALA A 67 10.15 -22.26 18.98
N ASP A 68 10.12 -21.08 19.60
CA ASP A 68 10.52 -20.87 21.00
C ASP A 68 9.37 -21.27 21.95
N PRO A 69 9.59 -22.23 22.87
CA PRO A 69 8.59 -22.70 23.82
C PRO A 69 8.01 -21.58 24.71
N GLU A 70 8.83 -20.63 25.16
CA GLU A 70 8.38 -19.56 26.05
C GLU A 70 7.46 -18.60 25.32
N ARG A 71 7.84 -18.24 24.09
CA ARG A 71 7.01 -17.41 23.20
C ARG A 71 5.71 -18.10 22.84
N ARG A 72 5.73 -19.41 22.61
CA ARG A 72 4.52 -20.18 22.36
C ARG A 72 3.57 -20.15 23.57
N LEU A 73 4.09 -20.26 24.79
CA LEU A 73 3.29 -20.14 26.01
C LEU A 73 2.64 -18.75 26.12
N TYR A 74 3.44 -17.69 25.91
CA TYR A 74 2.96 -16.31 25.87
C TYR A 74 1.78 -16.15 24.90
N TRP A 75 1.94 -16.59 23.64
CA TRP A 75 0.88 -16.46 22.65
C TRP A 75 -0.34 -17.33 22.96
N THR A 76 -0.15 -18.46 23.65
CA THR A 76 -1.27 -19.33 24.06
C THR A 76 -2.14 -18.65 25.12
N MET A 77 -1.53 -17.93 26.05
CA MET A 77 -2.25 -17.18 27.08
C MET A 77 -2.97 -15.96 26.49
N ASN A 78 -2.32 -15.24 25.57
CA ASN A 78 -2.82 -13.96 25.07
C ASN A 78 -3.75 -14.06 23.84
N ALA A 79 -3.70 -15.15 23.07
CA ALA A 79 -4.45 -15.23 21.81
C ALA A 79 -5.98 -15.14 22.00
N ALA A 80 -6.50 -15.75 23.07
CA ALA A 80 -7.92 -15.70 23.39
C ALA A 80 -8.36 -14.30 23.85
N GLU A 81 -7.55 -13.63 24.69
CA GLU A 81 -7.78 -12.26 25.15
C GLU A 81 -7.81 -11.26 23.98
N MET A 82 -6.96 -11.50 22.97
CA MET A 82 -6.93 -10.71 21.73
C MET A 82 -8.02 -11.10 20.71
N GLY A 83 -8.88 -12.08 21.02
CA GLY A 83 -10.00 -12.50 20.15
C GLY A 83 -9.62 -13.42 18.98
N TYR A 84 -8.44 -14.04 18.99
CA TYR A 84 -8.00 -14.94 17.94
C TYR A 84 -8.30 -16.40 18.27
N LYS A 85 -8.79 -17.15 17.27
CA LYS A 85 -9.06 -18.60 17.40
C LYS A 85 -7.81 -19.46 17.49
N THR A 86 -6.67 -18.95 17.04
CA THR A 86 -5.41 -19.71 17.01
C THR A 86 -4.24 -18.84 17.43
N VAL A 87 -3.32 -19.44 18.18
CA VAL A 87 -2.03 -18.86 18.60
C VAL A 87 -1.25 -18.32 17.40
N ARG A 88 -1.19 -19.10 16.33
CA ARG A 88 -0.54 -18.70 15.08
C ARG A 88 -1.22 -17.49 14.44
N GLY A 89 -2.55 -17.44 14.44
CA GLY A 89 -3.30 -16.29 13.92
C GLY A 89 -2.99 -15.00 14.68
N ALA A 90 -2.93 -15.07 16.02
CA ALA A 90 -2.57 -13.94 16.86
C ALA A 90 -1.14 -13.44 16.57
N CYS A 91 -0.18 -14.36 16.56
CA CYS A 91 1.23 -14.04 16.30
C CYS A 91 1.44 -13.45 14.88
N VAL A 92 0.79 -14.01 13.85
CA VAL A 92 0.84 -13.45 12.49
C VAL A 92 0.23 -12.06 12.43
N ALA A 93 -0.92 -11.83 13.06
CA ALA A 93 -1.56 -10.52 13.07
C ALA A 93 -0.69 -9.46 13.76
N TYR A 94 -0.02 -9.83 14.85
CA TYR A 94 0.96 -8.98 15.51
C TYR A 94 2.12 -8.60 14.57
N HIS A 95 2.75 -9.57 13.90
CA HIS A 95 3.83 -9.28 12.96
C HIS A 95 3.38 -8.45 11.75
N VAL A 96 2.17 -8.67 11.24
CA VAL A 96 1.59 -7.83 10.18
C VAL A 96 1.44 -6.38 10.67
N ARG A 97 0.96 -6.17 11.91
CA ARG A 97 0.83 -4.83 12.48
C ARG A 97 2.20 -4.17 12.65
N ARG A 98 3.18 -4.90 13.19
CA ARG A 98 4.55 -4.42 13.39
C ARG A 98 5.21 -3.98 12.08
N LEU A 99 5.13 -4.82 11.04
CA LEU A 99 5.66 -4.49 9.70
C LEU A 99 4.99 -3.26 9.09
N LYS A 100 3.70 -3.04 9.35
CA LYS A 100 2.99 -1.83 8.90
C LYS A 100 3.44 -0.59 9.64
N GLU A 101 3.65 -0.68 10.96
CA GLU A 101 4.16 0.41 11.79
C GLU A 101 5.59 0.77 11.37
N GLU A 102 6.48 -0.22 11.20
CA GLU A 102 7.84 -0.02 10.68
C GLU A 102 7.83 0.68 9.31
N ALA A 103 6.98 0.21 8.37
CA ALA A 103 6.85 0.83 7.06
C ALA A 103 6.32 2.28 7.11
N GLN A 104 5.48 2.61 8.09
CA GLN A 104 4.96 3.95 8.28
C GLN A 104 6.02 4.88 8.88
N THR A 105 6.82 4.39 9.83
CA THR A 105 7.93 5.14 10.42
C THR A 105 8.94 5.51 9.34
N VAL A 106 9.38 4.55 8.52
CA VAL A 106 10.33 4.78 7.43
C VAL A 106 9.82 5.82 6.43
N ARG A 107 8.53 5.79 6.09
CA ARG A 107 7.92 6.83 5.23
C ARG A 107 7.96 8.22 5.85
N THR A 108 7.75 8.30 7.17
CA THR A 108 7.74 9.57 7.90
C THR A 108 9.15 10.14 8.01
N GLU A 109 10.15 9.27 8.25
CA GLU A 109 11.56 9.63 8.27
C GLU A 109 12.03 10.14 6.90
N MET A 110 11.75 9.39 5.84
CA MET A 110 12.07 9.82 4.47
C MET A 110 11.40 11.15 4.11
N ALA A 111 10.12 11.34 4.44
CA ALA A 111 9.43 12.60 4.19
C ALA A 111 10.04 13.76 4.99
N SER A 112 10.53 13.51 6.21
CA SER A 112 11.23 14.50 7.03
C SER A 112 12.58 14.87 6.41
N GLU A 113 13.33 13.90 5.90
CA GLU A 113 14.60 14.13 5.19
C GLU A 113 14.39 14.93 3.89
N GLU A 114 13.41 14.53 3.08
CA GLU A 114 13.04 15.27 1.86
C GLU A 114 12.64 16.71 2.17
N CYS A 115 11.83 16.93 3.22
CA CYS A 115 11.46 18.27 3.67
C CYS A 115 12.66 19.09 4.14
N LYS A 116 13.61 18.47 4.87
CA LYS A 116 14.86 19.13 5.28
C LYS A 116 15.70 19.54 4.06
N GLU A 117 15.91 18.63 3.10
CA GLU A 117 16.64 18.94 1.88
C GLU A 117 16.01 20.08 1.09
N VAL A 118 14.68 20.09 0.96
CA VAL A 118 13.96 21.17 0.28
C VAL A 118 14.12 22.49 1.05
N THR A 119 14.00 22.46 2.37
CA THR A 119 14.15 23.64 3.23
C THR A 119 15.57 24.22 3.14
N ASP A 120 16.59 23.37 3.23
CA ASP A 120 18.00 23.76 3.13
C ASP A 120 18.30 24.40 1.78
N ARG A 121 17.73 23.86 0.69
CA ARG A 121 17.84 24.44 -0.67
C ARG A 121 17.15 25.80 -0.80
N VAL A 122 16.03 26.01 -0.12
CA VAL A 122 15.33 27.30 -0.12
C VAL A 122 16.11 28.33 0.68
N LEU A 123 16.59 27.96 1.88
CA LEU A 123 17.40 28.84 2.73
C LEU A 123 18.68 29.28 2.04
N THR A 124 19.42 28.36 1.40
CA THR A 124 20.62 28.72 0.62
C THR A 124 20.31 29.68 -0.53
N LYS A 125 19.15 29.55 -1.19
CA LYS A 125 18.73 30.50 -2.22
C LYS A 125 18.41 31.88 -1.66
N VAL A 126 17.77 31.95 -0.48
CA VAL A 126 17.48 33.21 0.20
C VAL A 126 18.78 33.90 0.64
N GLU A 127 19.71 33.17 1.25
CA GLU A 127 21.01 33.71 1.66
C GLU A 127 21.84 34.24 0.48
N LEU A 128 21.75 33.59 -0.69
CA LEU A 128 22.39 34.08 -1.91
C LEU A 128 21.73 35.36 -2.43
N GLN A 129 20.39 35.46 -2.36
CA GLN A 129 19.67 36.66 -2.75
C GLN A 129 19.91 37.84 -1.81
N GLU A 130 20.03 37.61 -0.50
CA GLU A 130 20.37 38.66 0.47
C GLU A 130 21.80 39.17 0.26
N LYS A 131 22.77 38.29 0.01
CA LYS A 131 24.14 38.70 -0.36
C LYS A 131 24.22 39.47 -1.68
N ASP A 132 23.39 39.14 -2.64
CA ASP A 132 23.29 39.88 -3.91
C ASP A 132 22.56 41.22 -3.75
N ALA A 133 21.63 41.33 -2.79
CA ALA A 133 20.98 42.59 -2.44
C ALA A 133 21.93 43.54 -1.70
N ASP A 134 22.76 43.03 -0.79
CA ASP A 134 23.78 43.83 -0.07
C ASP A 134 24.94 44.28 -0.98
N ARG A 135 25.19 43.57 -2.10
CA ARG A 135 26.21 43.95 -3.10
C ARG A 135 25.72 44.96 -4.13
N ARG A 136 24.41 45.11 -4.31
CA ARG A 136 23.86 46.17 -5.14
C ARG A 136 23.77 47.41 -4.25
N GLU A 137 24.74 48.32 -4.36
CA GLU A 137 24.53 49.69 -3.88
C GLU A 137 23.18 50.17 -4.41
N PRO A 138 22.32 50.79 -3.59
CA PRO A 138 21.11 51.38 -4.10
C PRO A 138 21.54 52.41 -5.13
N GLU A 139 21.32 52.14 -6.42
CA GLU A 139 21.43 53.17 -7.45
C GLU A 139 20.59 54.34 -6.95
N ALA A 140 21.27 55.44 -6.64
CA ALA A 140 20.66 56.61 -6.04
C ALA A 140 19.48 56.99 -6.94
N ARG A 141 18.26 56.78 -6.45
CA ARG A 141 17.07 57.23 -7.17
C ARG A 141 17.27 58.73 -7.37
N PRO A 142 17.23 59.23 -8.61
CA PRO A 142 17.42 60.64 -8.86
C PRO A 142 16.41 61.40 -8.01
N THR A 143 16.91 62.39 -7.28
CA THR A 143 16.09 63.24 -6.43
C THR A 143 15.08 64.01 -7.28
N ALA A 144 13.98 64.44 -6.68
CA ALA A 144 12.93 65.17 -7.40
C ALA A 144 13.48 66.43 -8.12
N GLU A 145 14.54 67.04 -7.61
CA GLU A 145 15.23 68.16 -8.23
C GLU A 145 16.01 67.76 -9.50
N GLU A 146 16.68 66.60 -9.49
CA GLU A 146 17.39 66.06 -10.65
C GLU A 146 16.42 65.66 -11.76
N VAL A 147 15.28 65.07 -11.38
CA VAL A 147 14.20 64.75 -12.31
C VAL A 147 13.62 66.03 -12.93
N MET A 148 13.38 67.08 -12.14
CA MET A 148 12.91 68.36 -12.67
C MET A 148 13.90 69.02 -13.64
N ARG A 149 15.21 68.97 -13.36
CA ARG A 149 16.22 69.52 -14.29
C ARG A 149 16.24 68.80 -15.64
N MET A 150 16.07 67.48 -15.65
CA MET A 150 16.02 66.69 -16.89
C MET A 150 14.78 66.99 -17.74
N MET A 151 13.66 67.42 -17.14
CA MET A 151 12.43 67.76 -17.86
C MET A 151 12.41 69.20 -18.44
N THR A 152 13.42 70.01 -18.13
CA THR A 152 13.55 71.40 -18.61
C THR A 152 14.59 71.60 -19.71
N MET A 153 15.16 70.52 -20.27
CA MET A 153 15.91 70.54 -21.53
C MET A 153 15.03 70.08 -22.69
#